data_AF-A0A419QK34-F1
#
_entry.id   AF-A0A419QK34-F1
#
_cell.length_a   1.000
_cell.length_b   1.000
_cell.length_c   1.000
_cell.angle_alpha   90.00
_cell.angle_beta   90.00
_cell.angle_gamma   90.00
#
_symmetry.space_group_name_H-M   'P 1'
#
loop_
_entity.id
_entity.type
_entity.pdbx_description
1 polymer ?
#
loop_
_entity_poly.entity_id
_entity_poly.type
_entity_poly.pdbx_seq_one_letter_code
_entity_poly.pdbx_strand_id
1 'polypeptide(L)'
;MSRVVKVKLEMDKTSLTSADFAKYPFTVEASSYVEKKFGRIGLEELLNPNFEPIIERAVLRIKESVLTSLRNLQNLKRWEDDVEILSFPLAILMMKMVDDPYFQKKFALFEAKKASLYLENENLEKILDIAEKSFGWKISNGDSKVSGMLKIHFTSYLKNASKLKEDKWKLVNRHLEYGNVYITKSEAVRLLEEEVKNHIQSKFEVKELVKLPEPILKKVEELKSFLQEQKKVLPSEETFGKINPQAFPPCIKAIYTDILAGKNVPHIGRFTLTAFLIQIGMDTQSIVKLYTSATDFDERITRYQVEHIAGLVGSKTKYKPLNCASMQTHGLCVGKDEFCLKIKNPLTYYRKAKKTKTIKQ
;
A
#
# COMPACT_ATOMS: atom_id res chain seq x y z
N MET A 1 30.42 36.54 -13.70
CA MET A 1 29.60 35.31 -13.68
C MET A 1 28.74 35.32 -12.41
N SER A 2 27.42 35.50 -12.56
CA SER A 2 26.51 35.67 -11.42
C SER A 2 26.46 34.44 -10.51
N ARG A 3 26.26 34.68 -9.21
CA ARG A 3 26.07 33.69 -8.14
C ARG A 3 25.02 32.61 -8.51
N VAL A 4 24.04 32.98 -9.33
CA VAL A 4 23.00 32.10 -9.90
C VAL A 4 23.56 31.03 -10.85
N VAL A 5 24.60 31.35 -11.64
CA VAL A 5 25.26 30.39 -12.54
C VAL A 5 26.10 29.40 -11.74
N LYS A 6 26.70 29.85 -10.62
CA LYS A 6 27.46 28.99 -9.70
C LYS A 6 26.55 28.00 -8.96
N VAL A 7 25.36 28.43 -8.53
CA VAL A 7 24.35 27.55 -7.90
C VAL A 7 23.79 26.53 -8.89
N LYS A 8 23.62 26.90 -10.16
CA LYS A 8 23.12 25.97 -11.20
C LYS A 8 24.15 24.91 -11.60
N LEU A 9 25.45 25.18 -11.43
CA LEU A 9 26.55 24.26 -11.74
C LEU A 9 26.87 23.27 -10.59
N GLU A 10 26.50 23.59 -9.34
CA GLU A 10 26.68 22.66 -8.20
C GLU A 10 25.55 21.62 -8.06
N MET A 11 24.40 21.84 -8.72
CA MET A 11 23.26 20.90 -8.71
C MET A 11 23.40 19.68 -9.63
N ASP A 12 24.43 19.63 -10.48
CA ASP A 12 24.50 18.66 -11.61
C ASP A 12 25.46 17.47 -11.39
N LYS A 13 26.02 17.32 -10.18
CA LYS A 13 26.72 16.08 -9.79
C LYS A 13 25.75 15.18 -9.05
N THR A 14 25.16 14.24 -9.76
CA THR A 14 24.49 13.07 -9.16
C THR A 14 25.53 12.00 -8.85
N SER A 15 25.42 11.35 -7.70
CA SER A 15 26.20 10.17 -7.33
C SER A 15 25.67 8.89 -8.00
N LEU A 16 24.53 8.97 -8.69
CA LEU A 16 23.87 7.85 -9.36
C LEU A 16 24.47 7.57 -10.74
N THR A 17 24.69 6.29 -11.01
CA THR A 17 25.15 5.76 -12.30
C THR A 17 23.98 5.23 -13.14
N SER A 18 24.23 4.87 -14.41
CA SER A 18 23.21 4.21 -15.25
C SER A 18 22.65 2.93 -14.61
N ALA A 19 23.53 2.15 -13.97
CA ALA A 19 23.13 0.94 -13.25
C ALA A 19 22.25 1.26 -12.03
N ASP A 20 22.41 2.44 -11.42
CA ASP A 20 21.53 2.88 -10.33
C ASP A 20 20.17 3.34 -10.85
N PHE A 21 20.09 3.94 -12.04
CA PHE A 21 18.80 4.27 -12.65
C PHE A 21 17.95 3.03 -12.95
N ALA A 22 18.58 1.90 -13.30
CA ALA A 22 17.88 0.62 -13.44
C ALA A 22 17.30 0.09 -12.10
N LYS A 23 17.96 0.39 -10.97
CA LYS A 23 17.44 0.06 -9.62
C LYS A 23 16.37 1.04 -9.16
N TYR A 24 16.50 2.32 -9.52
CA TYR A 24 15.69 3.44 -9.04
C TYR A 24 15.06 4.22 -10.22
N PRO A 25 14.23 3.58 -11.06
CA PRO A 25 13.71 4.21 -12.27
C PRO A 25 12.67 5.31 -12.00
N PHE A 26 12.22 5.46 -10.76
CA PHE A 26 11.31 6.52 -10.30
C PHE A 26 12.03 7.86 -10.01
N THR A 27 13.35 7.90 -10.06
CA THR A 27 14.13 9.11 -9.76
C THR A 27 14.03 10.14 -10.89
N VAL A 28 14.19 11.42 -10.54
CA VAL A 28 14.20 12.50 -11.53
C VAL A 28 15.41 12.37 -12.45
N GLU A 29 16.51 11.86 -11.92
CA GLU A 29 17.74 11.60 -12.64
C GLU A 29 17.58 10.47 -13.65
N ALA A 30 16.90 9.37 -13.30
CA ALA A 30 16.56 8.31 -14.25
C ALA A 30 15.66 8.84 -15.38
N SER A 31 14.69 9.70 -15.05
CA SER A 31 13.83 10.35 -16.06
C SER A 31 14.66 11.25 -16.99
N SER A 32 15.56 12.06 -16.42
CA SER A 32 16.46 12.95 -17.17
C SER A 32 17.45 12.16 -18.04
N TYR A 33 17.90 10.99 -17.59
CA TYR A 33 18.76 10.10 -18.36
C TYR A 33 18.05 9.60 -19.62
N VAL A 34 16.80 9.14 -19.48
CA VAL A 34 15.98 8.69 -20.61
C VAL A 34 15.77 9.82 -21.62
N GLU A 35 15.37 11.00 -21.14
CA GLU A 35 15.15 12.17 -22.00
C GLU A 35 16.42 12.58 -22.77
N LYS A 36 17.59 12.53 -22.12
CA LYS A 36 18.87 12.86 -22.77
C LYS A 36 19.30 11.83 -23.79
N LYS A 37 19.12 10.54 -23.50
CA LYS A 37 19.64 9.44 -24.33
C LYS A 37 18.74 9.10 -25.50
N PHE A 38 17.43 9.13 -25.28
CA PHE A 38 16.43 8.69 -26.25
C PHE A 38 15.54 9.83 -26.75
N GLY A 39 15.67 11.04 -26.20
CA GLY A 39 14.79 12.16 -26.52
C GLY A 39 13.40 12.00 -25.90
N ARG A 40 12.43 12.77 -26.40
CA ARG A 40 11.01 12.57 -26.08
C ARG A 40 10.48 11.42 -26.92
N ILE A 41 10.68 10.19 -26.44
CA ILE A 41 10.13 9.00 -27.08
C ILE A 41 8.60 9.13 -27.15
N GLY A 42 8.07 9.24 -28.36
CA GLY A 42 6.63 9.14 -28.60
C GLY A 42 6.14 7.71 -28.35
N LEU A 43 4.87 7.53 -27.99
CA LEU A 43 4.32 6.19 -27.78
C LEU A 43 4.34 5.34 -29.05
N GLU A 44 4.37 5.99 -30.22
CA GLU A 44 4.47 5.40 -31.54
C GLU A 44 5.86 4.76 -31.78
N GLU A 45 6.92 5.26 -31.16
CA GLU A 45 8.26 4.68 -31.28
C GLU A 45 8.37 3.32 -30.57
N LEU A 46 7.51 3.07 -29.58
CA LEU A 46 7.40 1.78 -28.89
C LEU A 46 6.91 0.65 -29.81
N LEU A 47 6.44 0.96 -31.03
CA LEU A 47 6.06 -0.03 -32.05
C LEU A 47 7.26 -0.60 -32.80
N ASN A 48 8.44 0.01 -32.70
CA ASN A 48 9.63 -0.51 -33.35
C ASN A 48 10.05 -1.83 -32.65
N PRO A 49 10.39 -2.90 -33.41
CA PRO A 49 10.82 -4.19 -32.84
C PRO A 49 11.93 -4.09 -31.78
N ASN A 50 12.76 -3.06 -31.84
CA ASN A 50 13.81 -2.80 -30.84
C ASN A 50 13.26 -2.52 -29.43
N PHE A 51 11.98 -2.16 -29.29
CA PHE A 51 11.31 -1.91 -28.02
C PHE A 51 10.53 -3.11 -27.50
N GLU A 52 10.47 -4.23 -28.23
CA GLU A 52 9.79 -5.45 -27.76
C GLU A 52 10.33 -5.93 -26.39
N PRO A 53 11.67 -5.94 -26.12
CA PRO A 53 12.18 -6.31 -24.80
C PRO A 53 11.66 -5.42 -23.66
N ILE A 54 11.38 -4.14 -23.96
CA ILE A 54 10.85 -3.16 -22.99
C ILE A 54 9.39 -3.47 -22.67
N ILE A 55 8.60 -3.81 -23.69
CA ILE A 55 7.19 -4.23 -23.55
C ILE A 55 7.10 -5.52 -22.74
N GLU A 56 7.87 -6.54 -23.13
CA GLU A 56 7.93 -7.82 -22.42
C GLU A 56 8.34 -7.63 -20.96
N ARG A 57 9.36 -6.79 -20.72
CA ARG A 57 9.83 -6.50 -19.37
C ARG A 57 8.76 -5.79 -18.54
N ALA A 58 8.04 -4.83 -19.11
CA ALA A 58 6.97 -4.10 -18.42
C ALA A 58 5.83 -5.04 -17.99
N VAL A 59 5.40 -5.93 -18.90
CA VAL A 59 4.41 -6.98 -18.62
C VAL A 59 4.91 -7.91 -17.52
N LEU A 60 6.16 -8.37 -17.62
CA LEU A 60 6.77 -9.24 -16.62
C LEU A 60 6.86 -8.54 -15.25
N ARG A 61 7.21 -7.25 -15.22
CA ARG A 61 7.29 -6.46 -13.97
C ARG A 61 5.96 -6.43 -13.23
N ILE A 62 4.87 -6.25 -13.97
CA ILE A 62 3.52 -6.29 -13.40
C ILE A 62 3.20 -7.69 -12.87
N LYS A 63 3.50 -8.75 -13.64
CA LYS A 63 3.27 -10.14 -13.22
C LYS A 63 4.09 -10.51 -11.98
N GLU A 64 5.37 -10.13 -11.93
CA GLU A 64 6.27 -10.30 -10.79
C GLU A 64 5.68 -9.70 -9.51
N SER A 65 5.08 -8.50 -9.61
CA SER A 65 4.44 -7.85 -8.47
C SER A 65 3.31 -8.66 -7.83
N VAL A 66 2.72 -9.57 -8.59
CA VAL A 66 1.60 -10.40 -8.15
C VAL A 66 2.04 -11.79 -7.70
N LEU A 67 2.92 -12.42 -8.49
CA LEU A 67 3.32 -13.82 -8.33
C LEU A 67 4.50 -13.98 -7.36
N THR A 68 5.41 -13.01 -7.32
CA THR A 68 6.65 -13.14 -6.56
C THR A 68 6.43 -12.71 -5.12
N SER A 69 6.74 -13.61 -4.19
CA SER A 69 6.81 -13.28 -2.77
C SER A 69 7.89 -12.22 -2.54
N LEU A 70 7.62 -11.23 -1.68
CA LEU A 70 8.60 -10.20 -1.32
C LEU A 70 9.91 -10.78 -0.76
N ARG A 71 9.90 -12.01 -0.23
CA ARG A 71 11.10 -12.72 0.25
C ARG A 71 12.03 -13.17 -0.89
N ASN A 72 11.51 -13.28 -2.11
CA ASN A 72 12.23 -13.79 -3.27
C ASN A 72 12.70 -12.68 -4.22
N LEU A 73 12.59 -11.40 -3.81
CA LEU A 73 12.96 -10.25 -4.65
C LEU A 73 14.42 -10.29 -5.11
N GLN A 74 15.32 -10.83 -4.28
CA GLN A 74 16.74 -10.96 -4.60
C GLN A 74 17.04 -11.95 -5.74
N ASN A 75 16.08 -12.83 -6.08
CA ASN A 75 16.25 -13.88 -7.10
C ASN A 75 15.70 -13.45 -8.48
N LEU A 76 15.23 -12.21 -8.62
CA LEU A 76 14.69 -11.73 -9.89
C LEU A 76 15.78 -11.65 -10.96
N LYS A 77 15.43 -12.06 -12.18
CA LYS A 77 16.32 -11.96 -13.34
C LYS A 77 16.68 -10.50 -13.59
N ARG A 78 17.97 -10.21 -13.75
CA ARG A 78 18.45 -8.89 -14.17
C ARG A 78 18.28 -8.76 -15.69
N TRP A 79 17.78 -7.60 -16.11
CA TRP A 79 17.72 -7.20 -17.51
C TRP A 79 18.75 -6.11 -17.78
N GLU A 80 18.94 -5.78 -19.06
CA GLU A 80 19.76 -4.65 -19.46
C GLU A 80 19.25 -3.35 -18.81
N ASP A 81 20.18 -2.47 -18.44
CA ASP A 81 19.85 -1.30 -17.62
C ASP A 81 18.83 -0.39 -18.33
N ASP A 82 18.98 -0.14 -19.64
CA ASP A 82 18.01 0.66 -20.42
C ASP A 82 16.61 0.02 -20.45
N VAL A 83 16.55 -1.31 -20.55
CA VAL A 83 15.29 -2.06 -20.56
C VAL A 83 14.60 -1.97 -19.20
N GLU A 84 15.34 -2.10 -18.08
CA GLU A 84 14.78 -1.88 -16.73
C GLU A 84 14.26 -0.44 -16.56
N ILE A 85 15.01 0.56 -17.02
CA ILE A 85 14.65 1.97 -16.87
C ILE A 85 13.36 2.27 -17.65
N LEU A 86 13.32 1.94 -18.95
CA LEU A 86 12.19 2.26 -19.85
C LEU A 86 10.93 1.43 -19.56
N SER A 87 11.08 0.20 -19.08
CA SER A 87 9.92 -0.64 -18.74
C SER A 87 9.14 -0.12 -17.53
N PHE A 88 9.69 0.81 -16.75
CA PHE A 88 9.03 1.34 -15.54
C PHE A 88 7.89 2.30 -15.86
N PRO A 89 8.12 3.39 -16.62
CA PRO A 89 7.03 4.27 -17.06
C PRO A 89 6.00 3.51 -17.90
N LEU A 90 6.43 2.55 -18.73
CA LEU A 90 5.51 1.72 -19.51
C LEU A 90 4.62 0.83 -18.62
N ALA A 91 5.19 0.20 -17.58
CA ALA A 91 4.41 -0.59 -16.63
C ALA A 91 3.39 0.27 -15.85
N ILE A 92 3.77 1.50 -15.45
CA ILE A 92 2.83 2.46 -14.83
C ILE A 92 1.68 2.76 -15.78
N LEU A 93 1.98 3.04 -17.05
CA LEU A 93 0.98 3.37 -18.07
C LEU A 93 0.03 2.19 -18.33
N MET A 94 0.56 0.96 -18.45
CA MET A 94 -0.24 -0.25 -18.57
C MET A 94 -1.13 -0.45 -17.33
N MET A 95 -0.59 -0.32 -16.12
CA MET A 95 -1.36 -0.46 -14.86
C MET A 95 -2.43 0.61 -14.68
N LYS A 96 -2.21 1.80 -15.23
CA LYS A 96 -3.22 2.86 -15.29
C LYS A 96 -4.39 2.45 -16.19
N MET A 97 -4.12 1.81 -17.33
CA MET A 97 -5.15 1.32 -18.27
C MET A 97 -5.88 0.07 -17.77
N VAL A 98 -5.24 -0.75 -16.93
CA VAL A 98 -5.88 -1.85 -16.20
C VAL A 98 -6.93 -1.33 -15.21
N ASP A 99 -6.63 -0.20 -14.56
CA ASP A 99 -7.49 0.49 -13.58
C ASP A 99 -8.04 -0.41 -12.45
N ASP A 100 -7.18 -1.25 -11.86
CA ASP A 100 -7.51 -2.01 -10.63
C ASP A 100 -6.73 -1.46 -9.42
N PRO A 101 -7.40 -0.75 -8.49
CA PRO A 101 -6.74 -0.12 -7.34
C PRO A 101 -6.01 -1.09 -6.40
N TYR A 102 -6.45 -2.35 -6.34
CA TYR A 102 -5.78 -3.35 -5.50
C TYR A 102 -4.43 -3.72 -6.11
N PHE A 103 -4.41 -4.03 -7.42
CA PHE A 103 -3.17 -4.38 -8.09
C PHE A 103 -2.22 -3.20 -8.27
N GLN A 104 -2.74 -1.98 -8.46
CA GLN A 104 -1.93 -0.75 -8.45
C GLN A 104 -1.21 -0.54 -7.12
N LYS A 105 -1.90 -0.71 -5.98
CA LYS A 105 -1.29 -0.65 -4.65
C LYS A 105 -0.28 -1.77 -4.42
N LYS A 106 -0.58 -2.99 -4.89
CA LYS A 106 0.33 -4.14 -4.78
C LYS A 106 1.61 -3.91 -5.60
N PHE A 107 1.47 -3.40 -6.83
CA PHE A 107 2.57 -3.01 -7.70
C PHE A 107 3.45 -1.93 -7.06
N ALA A 108 2.86 -0.84 -6.57
CA ALA A 108 3.59 0.24 -5.90
C ALA A 108 4.38 -0.27 -4.67
N LEU A 109 3.77 -1.15 -3.86
CA LEU A 109 4.44 -1.76 -2.72
C LEU A 109 5.60 -2.66 -3.15
N PHE A 110 5.41 -3.45 -4.21
CA PHE A 110 6.43 -4.35 -4.73
C PHE A 110 7.66 -3.58 -5.23
N GLU A 111 7.45 -2.56 -6.06
CA GLU A 111 8.55 -1.71 -6.57
C GLU A 111 9.27 -0.98 -5.43
N ALA A 112 8.53 -0.43 -4.46
CA ALA A 112 9.13 0.20 -3.29
C ALA A 112 9.98 -0.77 -2.47
N LYS A 113 9.51 -2.00 -2.26
CA LYS A 113 10.26 -3.06 -1.56
C LYS A 113 11.51 -3.49 -2.32
N LYS A 114 11.42 -3.61 -3.64
CA LYS A 114 12.57 -3.89 -4.51
C LYS A 114 13.61 -2.78 -4.38
N ALA A 115 13.20 -1.52 -4.44
CA ALA A 115 14.10 -0.37 -4.25
C ALA A 115 14.74 -0.37 -2.86
N SER A 116 13.96 -0.62 -1.80
CA SER A 116 14.46 -0.69 -0.42
C SER A 116 15.57 -1.72 -0.25
N LEU A 117 15.45 -2.89 -0.89
CA LEU A 117 16.47 -3.94 -0.84
C LEU A 117 17.82 -3.47 -1.39
N TYR A 118 17.80 -2.69 -2.48
CA TYR A 118 19.02 -2.10 -3.03
C TYR A 118 19.56 -0.99 -2.12
N LEU A 119 18.69 -0.10 -1.63
CA LEU A 119 19.06 1.02 -0.77
C LEU A 119 19.70 0.58 0.56
N GLU A 120 19.29 -0.56 1.12
CA GLU A 120 19.91 -1.11 2.34
C GLU A 120 21.41 -1.33 2.20
N ASN A 121 21.86 -1.72 1.00
CA ASN A 121 23.26 -2.01 0.68
C ASN A 121 23.99 -0.82 0.02
N GLU A 122 23.29 0.28 -0.25
CA GLU A 122 23.85 1.43 -0.97
C GLU A 122 24.63 2.37 -0.04
N ASN A 123 25.52 3.21 -0.57
CA ASN A 123 26.22 4.20 0.24
C ASN A 123 25.27 5.31 0.73
N LEU A 124 25.66 6.03 1.80
CA LEU A 124 24.84 7.12 2.35
C LEU A 124 24.64 8.26 1.35
N GLU A 125 25.65 8.56 0.54
CA GLU A 125 25.62 9.63 -0.46
C GLU A 125 24.47 9.45 -1.46
N LYS A 126 24.29 8.24 -2.03
CA LYS A 126 23.19 7.97 -2.96
C LYS A 126 21.83 8.01 -2.29
N ILE A 127 21.73 7.57 -1.03
CA ILE A 127 20.48 7.65 -0.26
C ILE A 127 20.07 9.11 -0.06
N LEU A 128 21.04 9.97 0.31
CA LEU A 128 20.82 11.41 0.47
C LEU A 128 20.43 12.05 -0.87
N ASP A 129 21.15 11.73 -1.94
CA ASP A 129 20.85 12.23 -3.29
C ASP A 129 19.42 11.89 -3.74
N ILE A 130 19.01 10.62 -3.61
CA ILE A 130 17.65 10.19 -3.97
C ILE A 130 16.61 10.92 -3.11
N ALA A 131 16.84 11.01 -1.80
CA ALA A 131 15.90 11.66 -0.88
C ALA A 131 15.74 13.15 -1.18
N GLU A 132 16.84 13.86 -1.41
CA GLU A 132 16.84 15.31 -1.65
C GLU A 132 16.35 15.65 -3.06
N LYS A 133 16.96 15.06 -4.09
CA LYS A 133 16.70 15.43 -5.48
C LYS A 133 15.36 14.90 -5.99
N SER A 134 15.00 13.66 -5.63
CA SER A 134 13.75 13.05 -6.11
C SER A 134 12.53 13.36 -5.24
N PHE A 135 12.71 13.58 -3.94
CA PHE A 135 11.59 13.74 -3.02
C PHE A 135 11.60 15.04 -2.21
N GLY A 136 12.60 15.91 -2.41
CA GLY A 136 12.69 17.21 -1.74
C GLY A 136 12.87 17.09 -0.24
N TRP A 137 13.47 16.00 0.24
CA TRP A 137 13.74 15.83 1.66
C TRP A 137 14.84 16.78 2.10
N LYS A 138 14.61 17.46 3.22
CA LYS A 138 15.67 18.17 3.95
C LYS A 138 16.35 17.16 4.86
N ILE A 139 17.32 16.43 4.32
CA ILE A 139 18.06 15.37 5.01
C ILE A 139 19.56 15.61 4.84
N SER A 140 20.34 15.35 5.89
CA SER A 140 21.79 15.43 5.84
C SER A 140 22.43 14.48 6.86
N ASN A 141 23.75 14.39 6.86
CA ASN A 141 24.48 13.75 7.96
C ASN A 141 24.17 14.48 9.28
N GLY A 142 24.04 13.72 10.37
CA GLY A 142 23.87 14.26 11.71
C GLY A 142 25.18 14.85 12.25
N ASP A 143 25.08 15.85 13.10
CA ASP A 143 26.24 16.56 13.68
C ASP A 143 26.87 15.79 14.87
N SER A 144 26.30 14.63 15.23
CA SER A 144 26.67 13.92 16.44
C SER A 144 27.97 13.14 16.28
N LYS A 145 28.73 13.02 17.38
CA LYS A 145 29.91 12.16 17.53
C LYS A 145 29.63 10.66 17.29
N VAL A 146 28.37 10.29 17.01
CA VAL A 146 27.94 8.93 16.69
C VAL A 146 27.93 8.77 15.17
N SER A 147 29.01 8.18 14.66
CA SER A 147 29.15 7.87 13.24
C SER A 147 27.92 7.15 12.67
N GLY A 148 27.37 7.65 11.56
CA GLY A 148 26.30 6.99 10.81
C GLY A 148 24.86 7.42 11.13
N MET A 149 24.65 8.43 11.99
CA MET A 149 23.33 9.05 12.15
C MET A 149 23.05 10.12 11.09
N LEU A 150 21.81 10.16 10.63
CA LEU A 150 21.26 11.16 9.72
C LEU A 150 20.29 12.07 10.47
N LYS A 151 20.13 13.30 10.00
CA LYS A 151 19.11 14.23 10.48
C LYS A 151 18.16 14.57 9.33
N ILE A 152 16.86 14.47 9.58
CA ILE A 152 15.80 14.80 8.62
C ILE A 152 14.85 15.83 9.23
N HIS A 153 14.47 16.86 8.47
CA HIS A 153 13.49 17.83 8.96
C HIS A 153 12.16 17.15 9.31
N PHE A 154 11.55 17.54 10.44
CA PHE A 154 10.40 16.84 11.00
C PHE A 154 9.20 16.75 10.05
N THR A 155 9.05 17.70 9.11
CA THR A 155 7.97 17.68 8.10
C THR A 155 8.13 16.52 7.13
N SER A 156 9.34 16.27 6.61
CA SER A 156 9.64 15.14 5.72
C SER A 156 9.54 13.82 6.47
N TYR A 157 9.94 13.81 7.75
CA TYR A 157 9.76 12.65 8.63
C TYR A 157 8.28 12.30 8.80
N LEU A 158 7.44 13.25 9.26
CA LEU A 158 6.03 13.00 9.58
C LEU A 158 5.21 12.54 8.37
N LYS A 159 5.50 13.09 7.17
CA LYS A 159 4.83 12.71 5.91
C LYS A 159 4.82 11.19 5.68
N ASN A 160 5.92 10.53 6.00
CA ASN A 160 6.09 9.09 5.80
C ASN A 160 5.89 8.28 7.09
N ALA A 161 6.42 8.76 8.22
CA ALA A 161 6.36 8.09 9.51
C ALA A 161 4.92 7.88 10.01
N SER A 162 4.00 8.81 9.72
CA SER A 162 2.58 8.71 10.10
C SER A 162 1.84 7.49 9.52
N LYS A 163 2.38 6.88 8.45
CA LYS A 163 1.82 5.67 7.82
C LYS A 163 2.38 4.38 8.43
N LEU A 164 3.42 4.50 9.25
CA LEU A 164 4.07 3.40 9.96
C LEU A 164 3.45 3.25 11.34
N LYS A 165 3.03 2.04 11.69
CA LYS A 165 2.17 1.80 12.88
C LYS A 165 2.97 1.55 14.14
N GLU A 166 4.24 1.18 14.01
CA GLU A 166 5.09 0.83 15.14
C GLU A 166 5.39 2.08 15.97
N ASP A 167 5.30 1.97 17.29
CA ASP A 167 5.42 3.11 18.20
C ASP A 167 6.74 3.88 18.04
N LYS A 168 7.81 3.20 17.61
CA LYS A 168 9.12 3.83 17.33
C LYS A 168 9.10 4.93 16.26
N TRP A 169 8.04 5.00 15.45
CA TRP A 169 7.86 6.02 14.41
C TRP A 169 7.06 7.24 14.87
N LYS A 170 6.46 7.19 16.06
CA LYS A 170 5.77 8.34 16.63
C LYS A 170 6.80 9.40 17.00
N LEU A 171 6.56 10.66 16.59
CA LEU A 171 7.50 11.76 16.83
C LEU A 171 7.86 11.94 18.31
N VAL A 172 6.90 11.70 19.21
CA VAL A 172 7.11 11.74 20.67
C VAL A 172 8.17 10.75 21.17
N ASN A 173 8.46 9.71 20.39
CA ASN A 173 9.47 8.69 20.70
C ASN A 173 10.79 8.92 19.93
N ARG A 174 11.00 10.11 19.38
CA ARG A 174 12.19 10.46 18.59
C ARG A 174 12.98 11.58 19.24
N HIS A 175 14.29 11.57 18.97
CA HIS A 175 15.14 12.70 19.27
C HIS A 175 14.95 13.79 18.21
N LEU A 176 14.36 14.92 18.63
CA LEU A 176 14.09 16.09 17.80
C LEU A 176 14.92 17.27 18.33
N GLU A 177 15.75 17.86 17.48
CA GLU A 177 16.62 18.98 17.84
C GLU A 177 16.64 20.00 16.68
N TYR A 178 16.41 21.28 16.98
CA TYR A 178 16.37 22.36 15.98
C TYR A 178 15.51 22.04 14.74
N GLY A 179 14.37 21.38 14.94
CA GLY A 179 13.46 20.99 13.86
C GLY A 179 13.87 19.72 13.08
N ASN A 180 14.94 19.04 13.47
CA ASN A 180 15.42 17.83 12.81
C ASN A 180 15.27 16.60 13.70
N VAL A 181 14.74 15.53 13.12
CA VAL A 181 14.63 14.21 13.72
C VAL A 181 15.87 13.40 13.37
N TYR A 182 16.53 12.84 14.37
CA TYR A 182 17.66 11.95 14.15
C TYR A 182 17.20 10.54 13.84
N ILE A 183 17.75 9.95 12.77
CA ILE A 183 17.39 8.64 12.26
C ILE A 183 18.65 7.87 11.83
N THR A 184 18.59 6.54 11.85
CA THR A 184 19.65 5.70 11.27
C THR A 184 19.50 5.57 9.75
N LYS A 185 20.53 5.04 9.07
CA LYS A 185 20.45 4.65 7.66
C LYS A 185 19.25 3.74 7.37
N SER A 186 19.06 2.68 8.16
CA SER A 186 17.96 1.73 7.96
C SER A 186 16.59 2.37 8.14
N GLU A 187 16.47 3.34 9.05
CA GLU A 187 15.25 4.12 9.23
C GLU A 187 15.00 5.07 8.05
N ALA A 188 16.04 5.72 7.52
CA ALA A 188 15.93 6.54 6.32
C ALA A 188 15.47 5.72 5.11
N VAL A 189 16.05 4.54 4.88
CA VAL A 189 15.62 3.63 3.82
C VAL A 189 14.17 3.19 4.02
N ARG A 190 13.76 2.89 5.25
CA ARG A 190 12.36 2.52 5.53
C ARG A 190 11.38 3.66 5.27
N LEU A 191 11.75 4.90 5.58
CA LEU A 191 10.95 6.08 5.25
C LEU A 191 10.90 6.32 3.74
N LEU A 192 12.02 6.11 3.03
CA LEU A 192 12.10 6.23 1.57
C LEU A 192 11.25 5.16 0.87
N GLU A 193 11.22 3.93 1.38
CA GLU A 193 10.31 2.89 0.87
C GLU A 193 8.86 3.39 0.87
N GLU A 194 8.43 4.03 1.96
CA GLU A 194 7.09 4.59 2.06
C GLU A 194 6.88 5.76 1.09
N GLU A 195 7.87 6.66 0.95
CA GLU A 195 7.83 7.77 0.00
C GLU A 195 7.74 7.27 -1.45
N VAL A 196 8.57 6.30 -1.85
CA VAL A 196 8.58 5.68 -3.19
C VAL A 196 7.23 5.02 -3.48
N LYS A 197 6.70 4.24 -2.53
CA LYS A 197 5.37 3.61 -2.69
C LYS A 197 4.29 4.66 -2.96
N ASN A 198 4.29 5.75 -2.20
CA ASN A 198 3.32 6.82 -2.36
C ASN A 198 3.52 7.60 -3.67
N HIS A 199 4.78 7.83 -4.06
CA HIS A 199 5.11 8.46 -5.33
C HIS A 199 4.55 7.65 -6.50
N ILE A 200 4.80 6.34 -6.55
CA ILE A 200 4.26 5.45 -7.59
C ILE A 200 2.73 5.45 -7.55
N GLN A 201 2.14 5.33 -6.36
CA GLN A 201 0.68 5.32 -6.23
C GLN A 201 0.05 6.61 -6.74
N SER A 202 0.67 7.77 -6.51
CA SER A 202 0.17 9.06 -6.99
C SER A 202 0.12 9.15 -8.53
N LYS A 203 0.96 8.40 -9.25
CA LYS A 203 0.95 8.36 -10.72
C LYS A 203 -0.33 7.73 -11.28
N PHE A 204 -1.00 6.88 -10.51
CA PHE A 204 -2.28 6.27 -10.90
C PHE A 204 -3.48 7.20 -10.67
N GLU A 205 -3.37 8.18 -9.78
CA GLU A 205 -4.46 9.12 -9.44
C GLU A 205 -4.65 10.22 -10.49
N VAL A 206 -3.63 10.50 -11.30
CA VAL A 206 -3.66 11.49 -12.37
C VAL A 206 -4.57 11.02 -13.51
N LYS A 207 -5.68 11.73 -13.77
CA LYS A 207 -6.72 11.32 -14.76
C LYS A 207 -6.37 11.57 -16.23
N GLU A 208 -5.12 11.82 -16.56
CA GLU A 208 -4.70 12.08 -17.94
C GLU A 208 -4.93 10.84 -18.82
N LEU A 209 -5.76 11.02 -19.87
CA LEU A 209 -6.05 9.97 -20.85
C LEU A 209 -4.90 9.91 -21.85
N VAL A 210 -4.17 8.81 -21.82
CA VAL A 210 -3.09 8.54 -22.76
C VAL A 210 -3.57 7.48 -23.75
N LYS A 211 -3.50 7.77 -25.05
CA LYS A 211 -3.82 6.79 -26.09
C LYS A 211 -2.61 5.89 -26.31
N LEU A 212 -2.78 4.60 -26.05
CA LEU A 212 -1.76 3.59 -26.32
C LEU A 212 -1.95 3.01 -27.73
N PRO A 213 -0.85 2.66 -28.43
CA PRO A 213 -0.92 1.89 -29.66
C PRO A 213 -1.58 0.51 -29.48
N GLU A 214 -2.23 0.00 -30.54
CA GLU A 214 -2.99 -1.26 -30.49
C GLU A 214 -2.20 -2.48 -29.97
N PRO A 215 -0.93 -2.71 -30.36
CA PRO A 215 -0.18 -3.85 -29.84
C PRO A 215 -0.02 -3.82 -28.32
N ILE A 216 0.18 -2.63 -27.75
CA ILE A 216 0.29 -2.44 -26.30
C ILE A 216 -1.08 -2.63 -25.63
N LEU A 217 -2.16 -2.15 -26.24
CA LEU A 217 -3.53 -2.37 -25.76
C LEU A 217 -3.86 -3.87 -25.67
N LYS A 218 -3.45 -4.67 -26.65
CA LYS A 218 -3.62 -6.13 -26.60
C LYS A 218 -2.92 -6.74 -25.40
N LYS A 219 -1.68 -6.33 -25.11
CA LYS A 219 -0.95 -6.75 -23.89
C LYS A 219 -1.63 -6.29 -22.60
N VAL A 220 -2.24 -5.11 -22.59
CA VAL A 220 -3.03 -4.63 -21.45
C VAL A 220 -4.25 -5.51 -21.22
N GLU A 221 -4.97 -5.94 -22.26
CA GLU A 221 -6.11 -6.85 -22.12
C GLU A 221 -5.70 -8.25 -21.66
N GLU A 222 -4.56 -8.77 -22.14
CA GLU A 222 -3.95 -10.00 -21.61
C GLU A 222 -3.61 -9.85 -20.11
N LEU A 223 -3.05 -8.70 -19.70
CA LEU A 223 -2.76 -8.39 -18.31
C LEU A 223 -4.03 -8.29 -17.46
N LYS A 224 -5.10 -7.64 -17.95
CA LYS A 224 -6.40 -7.57 -17.26
C LYS A 224 -6.94 -8.97 -16.99
N SER A 225 -6.93 -9.83 -18.01
CA SER A 225 -7.39 -11.22 -17.89
C SER A 225 -6.58 -11.99 -16.85
N PHE A 226 -5.25 -11.92 -16.93
CA PHE A 226 -4.35 -12.53 -15.97
C PHE A 226 -4.61 -12.03 -14.54
N LEU A 227 -4.71 -10.72 -14.33
CA LEU A 227 -4.93 -10.13 -13.01
C LEU A 227 -6.30 -10.52 -12.43
N GLN A 228 -7.33 -10.61 -13.26
CA GLN A 228 -8.65 -11.10 -12.83
C GLN A 228 -8.56 -12.57 -12.36
N GLU A 229 -7.82 -13.43 -13.05
CA GLU A 229 -7.58 -14.80 -12.60
C GLU A 229 -6.84 -14.85 -11.26
N GLN A 230 -5.76 -14.05 -11.12
CA GLN A 230 -5.04 -13.95 -9.85
C GLN A 230 -5.93 -13.44 -8.71
N LYS A 231 -6.90 -12.57 -9.02
CA LYS A 231 -7.89 -12.08 -8.05
C LYS A 231 -8.80 -13.18 -7.51
N LYS A 232 -9.08 -14.22 -8.30
CA LYS A 232 -9.83 -15.41 -7.87
C LYS A 232 -9.04 -16.29 -6.91
N VAL A 233 -7.71 -16.36 -7.09
CA VAL A 233 -6.79 -17.21 -6.29
C VAL A 233 -6.29 -16.51 -5.03
N LEU A 234 -6.21 -15.18 -5.05
CA LEU A 234 -5.98 -14.40 -3.84
C LEU A 234 -7.02 -14.82 -2.80
N PRO A 235 -6.65 -14.99 -1.52
CA PRO A 235 -7.63 -15.12 -0.45
C PRO A 235 -8.42 -13.83 -0.52
N SER A 236 -9.56 -13.88 -1.20
CA SER A 236 -10.15 -12.66 -1.67
C SER A 236 -10.53 -11.84 -0.45
N GLU A 237 -10.92 -10.61 -0.68
CA GLU A 237 -12.18 -10.23 -0.07
C GLU A 237 -13.24 -11.21 -0.61
N GLU A 238 -13.14 -12.49 -0.20
CA GLU A 238 -14.13 -13.52 -0.41
C GLU A 238 -15.32 -12.85 0.24
N THR A 239 -16.25 -12.34 -0.57
CA THR A 239 -17.65 -12.33 -0.19
C THR A 239 -17.82 -13.62 0.57
N PHE A 240 -18.13 -13.57 1.88
CA PHE A 240 -17.99 -14.75 2.72
C PHE A 240 -19.10 -15.77 2.43
N GLY A 241 -19.48 -15.96 1.16
CA GLY A 241 -20.59 -16.73 0.67
C GLY A 241 -21.83 -16.42 1.51
N LYS A 242 -22.61 -17.47 1.75
CA LYS A 242 -23.62 -17.45 2.80
C LYS A 242 -22.93 -17.27 4.16
N ILE A 243 -23.33 -16.24 4.89
CA ILE A 243 -22.84 -15.95 6.24
C ILE A 243 -23.10 -17.16 7.13
N ASN A 244 -22.08 -17.57 7.88
CA ASN A 244 -22.17 -18.69 8.80
C ASN A 244 -21.99 -18.20 10.24
N PRO A 245 -23.07 -17.89 10.98
CA PRO A 245 -23.00 -17.46 12.37
C PRO A 245 -22.22 -18.42 13.29
N GLN A 246 -22.11 -19.71 12.94
CA GLN A 246 -21.36 -20.69 13.72
C GLN A 246 -19.84 -20.52 13.61
N ALA A 247 -19.34 -19.76 12.63
CA ALA A 247 -17.92 -19.43 12.52
C ALA A 247 -17.56 -18.11 13.22
N PHE A 248 -18.54 -17.39 13.81
CA PHE A 248 -18.28 -16.11 14.47
C PHE A 248 -17.27 -16.26 15.61
N PRO A 249 -16.31 -15.33 15.74
CA PRO A 249 -15.46 -15.24 16.92
C PRO A 249 -16.31 -15.11 18.18
N PRO A 250 -15.88 -15.67 19.32
CA PRO A 250 -16.65 -15.63 20.56
C PRO A 250 -17.10 -14.21 20.96
N CYS A 251 -16.22 -13.22 20.79
CA CYS A 251 -16.53 -11.82 21.07
C CYS A 251 -17.62 -11.23 20.16
N ILE A 252 -17.57 -11.51 18.85
CA ILE A 252 -18.59 -11.05 17.89
C ILE A 252 -19.90 -11.81 18.12
N LYS A 253 -19.83 -13.12 18.39
CA LYS A 253 -20.98 -13.95 18.68
C LYS A 253 -21.75 -13.42 19.89
N ALA A 254 -21.04 -13.05 20.97
CA ALA A 254 -21.65 -12.45 22.15
C ALA A 254 -22.40 -11.15 21.84
N ILE A 255 -21.76 -10.21 21.14
CA ILE A 255 -22.38 -8.94 20.74
C ILE A 255 -23.61 -9.18 19.86
N TYR A 256 -23.51 -10.11 18.91
CA TYR A 256 -24.60 -10.49 18.01
C TYR A 256 -25.78 -11.09 18.78
N THR A 257 -25.53 -11.99 19.74
CA THR A 257 -26.59 -12.59 20.57
C THR A 257 -27.22 -11.59 21.53
N ASP A 258 -26.44 -10.65 22.07
CA ASP A 258 -26.97 -9.63 22.97
C ASP A 258 -27.91 -8.66 22.24
N ILE A 259 -27.61 -8.28 20.99
CA ILE A 259 -28.52 -7.49 20.15
C ILE A 259 -29.80 -8.27 19.82
N LEU A 260 -29.70 -9.55 19.45
CA LEU A 260 -30.88 -10.38 19.18
C LEU A 260 -31.77 -10.56 20.41
N ALA A 261 -31.17 -10.63 21.60
CA ALA A 261 -31.87 -10.71 22.87
C ALA A 261 -32.42 -9.36 23.37
N GLY A 262 -32.29 -8.28 22.57
CA GLY A 262 -32.73 -6.94 22.94
C GLY A 262 -31.97 -6.31 24.11
N LYS A 263 -30.78 -6.81 24.42
CA LYS A 263 -29.93 -6.21 25.46
C LYS A 263 -29.25 -4.95 24.92
N ASN A 264 -28.99 -4.01 25.82
CA ASN A 264 -28.25 -2.82 25.45
C ASN A 264 -26.76 -3.13 25.21
N VAL A 265 -26.32 -2.97 23.96
CA VAL A 265 -24.91 -3.07 23.58
C VAL A 265 -24.30 -1.68 23.46
N PRO A 266 -23.10 -1.42 24.02
CA PRO A 266 -22.41 -0.13 23.88
C PRO A 266 -22.20 0.28 22.42
N HIS A 267 -22.22 1.59 22.13
CA HIS A 267 -22.06 2.11 20.77
C HIS A 267 -20.82 1.55 20.04
N ILE A 268 -19.69 1.43 20.74
CA ILE A 268 -18.45 0.87 20.18
C ILE A 268 -18.59 -0.63 19.81
N GLY A 269 -19.43 -1.37 20.55
CA GLY A 269 -19.80 -2.75 20.24
C GLY A 269 -20.68 -2.84 19.00
N ARG A 270 -21.69 -1.98 18.89
CA ARG A 270 -22.57 -1.88 17.70
C ARG A 270 -21.77 -1.53 16.45
N PHE A 271 -20.91 -0.52 16.53
CA PHE A 271 -19.96 -0.17 15.46
C PHE A 271 -19.12 -1.38 15.03
N THR A 272 -18.55 -2.08 16.01
CA THR A 272 -17.67 -3.22 15.72
C THR A 272 -18.41 -4.37 15.05
N LEU A 273 -19.62 -4.71 15.53
CA LEU A 273 -20.44 -5.73 14.92
C LEU A 273 -20.85 -5.33 13.50
N THR A 274 -21.36 -4.12 13.30
CA THR A 274 -21.77 -3.62 11.99
C THR A 274 -20.61 -3.63 11.00
N ALA A 275 -19.44 -3.11 11.39
CA ALA A 275 -18.24 -3.14 10.55
C ALA A 275 -17.77 -4.56 10.24
N PHE A 276 -17.88 -5.49 11.19
CA PHE A 276 -17.60 -6.91 10.96
C PHE A 276 -18.57 -7.53 9.96
N LEU A 277 -19.88 -7.35 10.14
CA LEU A 277 -20.94 -7.90 9.30
C LEU A 277 -20.84 -7.40 7.86
N ILE A 278 -20.59 -6.09 7.67
CA ILE A 278 -20.33 -5.50 6.35
C ILE A 278 -19.10 -6.13 5.71
N GLN A 279 -18.01 -6.28 6.47
CA GLN A 279 -16.80 -6.91 5.93
C GLN A 279 -16.97 -8.38 5.63
N ILE A 280 -17.89 -9.07 6.29
CA ILE A 280 -18.23 -10.44 5.93
C ILE A 280 -19.27 -10.58 4.81
N GLY A 281 -19.71 -9.47 4.21
CA GLY A 281 -20.61 -9.46 3.07
C GLY A 281 -22.09 -9.56 3.43
N MET A 282 -22.49 -9.20 4.66
CA MET A 282 -23.90 -8.98 4.98
C MET A 282 -24.38 -7.68 4.33
N ASP A 283 -25.53 -7.73 3.66
CA ASP A 283 -26.12 -6.54 3.05
C ASP A 283 -26.63 -5.57 4.12
N THR A 284 -26.69 -4.29 3.77
CA THR A 284 -27.07 -3.22 4.71
C THR A 284 -28.50 -3.37 5.22
N GLN A 285 -29.43 -3.89 4.40
CA GLN A 285 -30.81 -4.08 4.83
C GLN A 285 -30.93 -5.18 5.90
N SER A 286 -30.23 -6.30 5.73
CA SER A 286 -30.17 -7.37 6.71
C SER A 286 -29.52 -6.91 8.02
N ILE A 287 -28.49 -6.06 7.95
CA ILE A 287 -27.89 -5.47 9.16
C ILE A 287 -28.86 -4.51 9.85
N VAL A 288 -29.58 -3.66 9.13
CA VAL A 288 -30.59 -2.77 9.73
C VAL A 288 -31.68 -3.61 10.42
N LYS A 289 -32.15 -4.68 9.78
CA LYS A 289 -33.12 -5.62 10.36
C LYS A 289 -32.61 -6.29 11.64
N LEU A 290 -31.32 -6.57 11.75
CA LEU A 290 -30.74 -7.14 12.97
C LEU A 290 -30.98 -6.25 14.20
N TYR A 291 -30.94 -4.93 14.02
CA TYR A 291 -31.08 -3.97 15.10
C TYR A 291 -32.53 -3.68 15.50
N THR A 292 -33.54 -4.20 14.78
CA THR A 292 -34.95 -3.97 15.17
C THR A 292 -35.30 -4.60 16.51
N SER A 293 -34.51 -5.58 16.96
CA SER A 293 -34.64 -6.19 18.29
C SER A 293 -34.07 -5.32 19.41
N ALA A 294 -33.31 -4.27 19.11
CA ALA A 294 -32.73 -3.38 20.12
C ALA A 294 -33.79 -2.42 20.68
N THR A 295 -33.74 -2.17 21.98
CA THR A 295 -34.74 -1.37 22.70
C THR A 295 -34.74 0.12 22.32
N ASP A 296 -33.62 0.63 21.79
CA ASP A 296 -33.42 2.02 21.35
C ASP A 296 -33.38 2.15 19.82
N PHE A 297 -33.98 1.20 19.09
CA PHE A 297 -33.94 1.19 17.63
C PHE A 297 -34.68 2.37 17.00
N ASP A 298 -33.94 3.18 16.23
CA ASP A 298 -34.48 4.13 15.26
C ASP A 298 -33.99 3.73 13.86
N GLU A 299 -34.92 3.47 12.94
CA GLU A 299 -34.59 2.97 11.61
C GLU A 299 -33.76 3.97 10.81
N ARG A 300 -34.09 5.27 10.88
CA ARG A 300 -33.42 6.32 10.09
C ARG A 300 -31.97 6.47 10.54
N ILE A 301 -31.75 6.56 11.86
CA ILE A 301 -30.43 6.70 12.47
C ILE A 301 -29.60 5.44 12.21
N THR A 302 -30.18 4.26 12.45
CA THR A 302 -29.47 2.98 12.27
C THR A 302 -29.05 2.78 10.81
N ARG A 303 -29.95 3.07 9.86
CA ARG A 303 -29.65 2.97 8.43
C ARG A 303 -28.51 3.89 8.02
N TYR A 304 -28.54 5.14 8.46
CA TYR A 304 -27.46 6.10 8.21
C TYR A 304 -26.12 5.60 8.77
N GLN A 305 -26.10 5.09 10.01
CA GLN A 305 -24.88 4.54 10.62
C GLN A 305 -24.33 3.34 9.84
N VAL A 306 -25.20 2.41 9.43
CA VAL A 306 -24.81 1.24 8.63
C VAL A 306 -24.23 1.68 7.28
N GLU A 307 -24.88 2.61 6.58
CA GLU A 307 -24.42 3.14 5.30
C GLU A 307 -23.10 3.90 5.43
N HIS A 308 -22.92 4.67 6.51
CA HIS A 308 -21.67 5.38 6.79
C HIS A 308 -20.52 4.40 7.05
N ILE A 309 -20.74 3.37 7.87
CA ILE A 309 -19.75 2.33 8.14
C ILE A 309 -19.42 1.54 6.86
N ALA A 310 -20.41 1.33 5.99
CA ALA A 310 -20.24 0.69 4.69
C ALA A 310 -19.50 1.55 3.66
N GLY A 311 -19.29 2.84 3.94
CA GLY A 311 -18.66 3.79 3.02
C GLY A 311 -19.59 4.22 1.87
N LEU A 312 -20.91 4.09 2.04
CA LEU A 312 -21.91 4.50 1.04
C LEU A 312 -22.21 6.01 1.13
N VAL A 313 -22.00 6.61 2.29
CA VAL A 313 -22.22 8.04 2.57
C VAL A 313 -21.03 8.66 3.30
N GLY A 314 -20.94 10.00 3.34
CA GLY A 314 -19.86 10.71 4.01
C GLY A 314 -18.50 10.59 3.32
N SER A 315 -17.45 10.23 4.06
CA SER A 315 -16.06 10.14 3.58
C SER A 315 -15.77 8.99 2.61
N LYS A 316 -16.78 8.18 2.28
CA LYS A 316 -16.70 6.95 1.47
C LYS A 316 -15.67 5.93 1.97
N THR A 317 -15.29 6.01 3.25
CA THR A 317 -14.36 5.06 3.87
C THR A 317 -15.13 3.83 4.33
N LYS A 318 -14.75 2.65 3.82
CA LYS A 318 -15.28 1.37 4.33
C LYS A 318 -14.58 0.99 5.63
N TYR A 319 -15.30 1.09 6.75
CA TYR A 319 -14.73 0.88 8.07
C TYR A 319 -14.47 -0.60 8.36
N LYS A 320 -13.51 -0.85 9.26
CA LYS A 320 -13.13 -2.20 9.71
C LYS A 320 -13.50 -2.39 11.19
N PRO A 321 -13.85 -3.61 11.61
CA PRO A 321 -14.07 -3.90 13.02
C PRO A 321 -12.79 -3.70 13.83
N LEU A 322 -12.94 -3.46 15.12
CA LEU A 322 -11.83 -3.38 16.06
C LEU A 322 -10.95 -4.63 16.00
N ASN A 323 -9.64 -4.43 16.16
CA ASN A 323 -8.70 -5.53 16.31
C ASN A 323 -8.80 -6.16 17.72
N CYS A 324 -8.19 -7.33 17.93
CA CYS A 324 -8.31 -8.03 19.21
C CYS A 324 -7.78 -7.23 20.41
N ALA A 325 -6.74 -6.40 20.24
CA ALA A 325 -6.21 -5.57 21.31
C ALA A 325 -7.21 -4.47 21.69
N SER A 326 -7.76 -3.76 20.70
CA SER A 326 -8.81 -2.75 20.92
C SER A 326 -10.09 -3.37 21.52
N MET A 327 -10.47 -4.56 21.09
CA MET A 327 -11.59 -5.31 21.69
C MET A 327 -11.35 -5.59 23.18
N GLN A 328 -10.11 -5.88 23.59
CA GLN A 328 -9.75 -6.06 25.00
C GLN A 328 -9.82 -4.74 25.76
N THR A 329 -9.25 -3.67 25.21
CA THR A 329 -9.29 -2.33 25.82
C THR A 329 -10.71 -1.84 26.09
N HIS A 330 -11.64 -2.12 25.17
CA HIS A 330 -13.04 -1.72 25.30
C HIS A 330 -13.94 -2.75 26.02
N GLY A 331 -13.37 -3.81 26.62
CA GLY A 331 -14.15 -4.83 27.34
C GLY A 331 -15.05 -5.70 26.46
N LEU A 332 -14.86 -5.69 25.14
CA LEU A 332 -15.65 -6.46 24.17
C LEU A 332 -15.08 -7.87 23.90
N CYS A 333 -13.86 -8.17 24.37
CA CYS A 333 -13.20 -9.45 24.14
C CYS A 333 -13.62 -10.49 25.22
N VAL A 334 -14.69 -11.22 24.93
CA VAL A 334 -15.24 -12.28 25.82
C VAL A 334 -15.08 -13.68 25.22
N GLY A 335 -15.10 -14.71 26.08
CA GLY A 335 -15.19 -16.11 25.67
C GLY A 335 -13.99 -16.62 24.85
N LYS A 336 -12.77 -16.17 25.15
CA LYS A 336 -11.55 -16.55 24.42
C LYS A 336 -11.41 -18.08 24.32
N ASP A 337 -11.13 -18.56 23.11
CA ASP A 337 -10.84 -19.97 22.82
C ASP A 337 -9.39 -20.13 22.32
N GLU A 338 -9.01 -21.36 21.97
CA GLU A 338 -7.66 -21.67 21.47
C GLU A 338 -7.32 -20.93 20.16
N PHE A 339 -8.31 -20.64 19.31
CA PHE A 339 -8.10 -19.91 18.07
C PHE A 339 -7.79 -18.43 18.33
N CYS A 340 -8.43 -17.83 19.35
CA CYS A 340 -8.19 -16.46 19.78
C CYS A 340 -6.71 -16.18 20.13
N LEU A 341 -5.99 -17.19 20.65
CA LEU A 341 -4.56 -17.06 21.00
C LEU A 341 -3.63 -16.90 19.80
N LYS A 342 -4.06 -17.35 18.61
CA LYS A 342 -3.24 -17.41 17.38
C LYS A 342 -3.59 -16.32 16.36
N ILE A 343 -4.37 -15.32 16.75
CA ILE A 343 -4.88 -14.27 15.86
C ILE A 343 -4.80 -12.89 16.50
N LYS A 344 -4.91 -11.86 15.66
CA LYS A 344 -4.94 -10.45 16.09
C LYS A 344 -6.19 -9.69 15.65
N ASN A 345 -7.11 -10.33 14.91
CA ASN A 345 -8.30 -9.67 14.36
C ASN A 345 -9.50 -10.64 14.23
N PRO A 346 -10.73 -10.21 14.58
CA PRO A 346 -11.97 -11.00 14.42
C PRO A 346 -12.22 -11.51 13.00
N LEU A 347 -11.90 -10.75 11.95
CA LEU A 347 -12.03 -11.20 10.56
C LEU A 347 -11.11 -12.39 10.26
N THR A 348 -9.90 -12.40 10.82
CA THR A 348 -8.96 -13.52 10.66
C THR A 348 -9.47 -14.77 11.37
N TYR A 349 -10.09 -14.62 12.54
CA TYR A 349 -10.78 -15.73 13.22
C TYR A 349 -11.82 -16.34 12.29
N TYR A 350 -12.76 -15.51 11.82
CA TYR A 350 -13.93 -15.96 11.07
C TYR A 350 -13.52 -16.70 9.79
N ARG A 351 -12.49 -16.20 9.09
CA ARG A 351 -11.92 -16.89 7.91
C ARG A 351 -11.38 -18.28 8.25
N LYS A 352 -10.57 -18.41 9.30
CA LYS A 352 -9.99 -19.71 9.70
C LYS A 352 -11.07 -20.68 10.16
N ALA A 353 -11.96 -20.22 11.03
CA ALA A 353 -13.07 -21.03 11.55
C ALA A 353 -14.01 -21.53 10.44
N LYS A 354 -14.31 -20.66 9.47
CA LYS A 354 -15.13 -21.03 8.30
C LYS A 354 -14.45 -22.12 7.47
N LYS A 355 -13.16 -21.97 7.13
CA LYS A 355 -12.40 -22.99 6.38
C LYS A 355 -12.35 -24.34 7.11
N THR A 356 -12.09 -24.35 8.41
CA THR A 356 -12.04 -25.60 9.19
C THR A 356 -13.39 -26.30 9.28
N LYS A 357 -14.51 -25.55 9.31
CA LYS A 357 -15.86 -26.14 9.37
C LYS A 357 -16.37 -26.60 8.00
N THR A 358 -15.96 -25.96 6.90
CA THR A 358 -16.30 -26.41 5.54
C THR A 358 -15.57 -27.70 5.13
N ILE A 359 -14.47 -28.07 5.80
CA ILE A 359 -13.72 -29.32 5.56
C ILE A 359 -14.34 -30.52 6.33
N LYS A 360 -15.24 -30.27 7.29
CA LYS A 360 -15.91 -31.29 8.12
C LYS A 360 -17.39 -31.55 7.73
N GLN A 361 -17.84 -30.96 6.61
CA GLN A 361 -19.10 -31.26 5.94
C GLN A 361 -18.76 -31.86 4.58
#